data_AF-A0A2S4YWQ6-F1
#
_entry.id   AF-A0A2S4YWQ6-F1
#
_cell.length_a   1.000
_cell.length_b   1.000
_cell.length_c   1.000
_cell.angle_alpha   90.00
_cell.angle_beta   90.00
_cell.angle_gamma   90.00
#
_symmetry.space_group_name_H-M   'P 1'
#
loop_
_entity.id
_entity.type
_entity.pdbx_description
1 polymer ?
#
loop_
_entity_poly.entity_id
_entity_poly.type
_entity_poly.pdbx_seq_one_letter_code
_entity_poly.pdbx_strand_id
1 'polypeptide(L)'
;MGWRDDARKRREEDEARRSRALEIQASTLSHAARPFTQGKVIWGAARYTMEDAYEELLLKAHELGYDAVLGVGFTSPAHRPSSTSTGSGYSTVNIIAYGTGVRWANEGS
;
A
#
# COMPACT_ATOMS: atom_id res chain seq x y z
N MET A 1 -6.46 11.86 -32.82
CA MET A 1 -6.39 10.82 -31.76
C MET A 1 -6.59 11.53 -30.44
N GLY A 2 -7.70 11.25 -29.79
CA GLY A 2 -8.34 12.18 -28.85
C GLY A 2 -8.10 11.82 -27.40
N TRP A 3 -7.98 12.85 -26.57
CA TRP A 3 -7.86 12.80 -25.10
C TRP A 3 -8.85 11.84 -24.39
N ARG A 4 -9.97 11.50 -25.04
CA ARG A 4 -10.97 10.53 -24.56
C ARG A 4 -10.47 9.09 -24.57
N ASP A 5 -9.66 8.70 -25.54
CA ASP A 5 -9.07 7.35 -25.60
C ASP A 5 -8.00 7.20 -24.53
N ASP A 6 -7.19 8.24 -24.28
CA ASP A 6 -6.20 8.26 -23.19
C ASP A 6 -6.86 8.23 -21.81
N ALA A 7 -7.96 8.97 -21.61
CA ALA A 7 -8.69 8.98 -20.34
C ALA A 7 -9.36 7.62 -20.04
N ARG A 8 -9.88 6.93 -21.07
CA ARG A 8 -10.44 5.59 -20.93
C ARG A 8 -9.34 4.58 -20.59
N LYS A 9 -8.22 4.62 -21.31
CA LYS A 9 -7.07 3.74 -21.07
C LYS A 9 -6.52 3.86 -19.65
N ARG A 10 -6.38 5.09 -19.14
CA ARG A 10 -5.94 5.33 -17.76
C ARG A 10 -6.89 4.75 -16.72
N ARG A 11 -8.21 4.86 -16.94
CA ARG A 11 -9.21 4.26 -16.03
C ARG A 11 -9.13 2.74 -16.02
N GLU A 12 -8.96 2.12 -17.18
CA GLU A 12 -8.81 0.67 -17.30
C GLU A 12 -7.52 0.19 -16.61
N GLU A 13 -6.42 0.94 -16.73
CA GLU A 13 -5.16 0.65 -16.04
C GLU A 13 -5.30 0.80 -14.52
N ASP A 14 -5.96 1.85 -14.04
CA ASP A 14 -6.22 2.07 -12.61
C ASP A 14 -7.14 0.99 -12.01
N GLU A 15 -8.16 0.57 -12.75
CA GLU A 15 -9.07 -0.49 -12.34
C GLU A 15 -8.37 -1.85 -12.28
N ALA A 16 -7.59 -2.19 -13.31
CA ALA A 16 -6.79 -3.41 -13.33
C ALA A 16 -5.75 -3.45 -12.20
N ARG A 17 -5.20 -2.29 -11.83
CA ARG A 17 -4.29 -2.14 -10.70
C ARG A 17 -5.02 -2.45 -9.39
N ARG A 18 -6.18 -1.84 -9.17
CA ARG A 18 -7.02 -2.09 -7.98
C ARG A 18 -7.46 -3.54 -7.86
N SER A 19 -7.84 -4.19 -8.96
CA SER A 19 -8.22 -5.61 -8.96
C SER A 19 -7.11 -6.51 -8.43
N ARG A 20 -5.84 -6.25 -8.79
CA ARG A 20 -4.69 -7.02 -8.28
C ARG A 20 -4.45 -6.81 -6.79
N ALA A 21 -4.69 -5.59 -6.29
CA ALA A 21 -4.58 -5.31 -4.86
C ALA A 21 -5.60 -6.10 -4.02
N LEU A 22 -6.79 -6.37 -4.56
CA LEU A 22 -7.86 -7.12 -3.87
C LEU A 22 -7.53 -8.60 -3.63
N GLU A 23 -6.53 -9.15 -4.33
CA GLU A 23 -6.09 -10.54 -4.15
C GLU A 23 -5.26 -10.74 -2.87
N ILE A 24 -4.74 -9.64 -2.30
CA ILE A 24 -3.89 -9.66 -1.11
C ILE A 24 -4.73 -9.50 0.14
N GLN A 25 -4.66 -10.47 1.04
CA GLN A 25 -5.27 -10.34 2.36
C GLN A 25 -4.43 -9.42 3.25
N ALA A 26 -5.04 -8.62 4.10
CA ALA A 26 -4.31 -7.78 5.04
C ALA A 26 -4.90 -7.83 6.44
N SER A 27 -4.04 -7.74 7.45
CA SER A 27 -4.45 -7.71 8.85
C SER A 27 -3.55 -6.80 9.66
N THR A 28 -4.14 -6.07 10.60
CA THR A 28 -3.40 -5.31 11.62
C THR A 28 -2.77 -6.22 12.68
N LEU A 29 -3.20 -7.48 12.79
CA LEU A 29 -2.59 -8.47 13.66
C LEU A 29 -1.28 -8.98 13.05
N SER A 30 -0.28 -9.21 13.90
CA SER A 30 1.02 -9.76 13.52
C SER A 30 1.02 -11.27 13.28
N HIS A 31 -0.10 -11.94 13.52
CA HIS A 31 -0.24 -13.40 13.43
C HIS A 31 -1.53 -13.77 12.70
N ALA A 32 -1.55 -15.00 12.19
CA ALA A 32 -2.70 -15.64 11.57
C ALA A 32 -2.80 -17.08 12.08
N ALA A 33 -4.01 -17.64 12.11
CA ALA A 33 -4.22 -19.05 12.51
C ALA A 33 -3.64 -20.03 11.49
N ARG A 34 -3.64 -19.65 10.21
CA ARG A 34 -3.04 -20.43 9.12
C ARG A 34 -1.51 -20.31 9.16
N PRO A 35 -0.74 -21.41 9.03
CA PRO A 35 0.72 -21.34 8.98
C PRO A 35 1.23 -20.52 7.77
N PHE A 36 2.33 -19.79 7.97
CA PHE A 36 2.90 -18.92 6.94
C PHE A 36 4.42 -18.80 7.06
N THR A 37 5.06 -18.42 5.95
CA THR A 37 6.46 -17.99 5.91
C THR A 37 6.50 -16.46 5.86
N GLN A 38 7.24 -15.86 6.78
CA GLN A 38 7.47 -14.42 6.79
C GLN A 38 8.44 -14.03 5.66
N GLY A 39 8.04 -13.03 4.89
CA GLY A 39 8.89 -12.33 3.93
C GLY A 39 9.57 -11.12 4.58
N LYS A 40 9.70 -10.05 3.80
CA LYS A 40 10.24 -8.77 4.27
C LYS A 40 9.14 -7.81 4.68
N VAL A 41 9.51 -6.81 5.47
CA VAL A 41 8.70 -5.61 5.69
C VAL A 41 8.62 -4.84 4.37
N ILE A 42 7.41 -4.41 4.02
CA ILE A 42 7.10 -3.62 2.83
C ILE A 42 6.33 -2.37 3.24
N TRP A 43 6.33 -1.37 2.37
CA TRP A 43 5.63 -0.12 2.60
C TRP A 43 5.02 0.43 1.30
N GLY A 44 3.88 1.08 1.43
CA GLY A 44 3.23 1.91 0.42
C GLY A 44 3.17 3.36 0.92
N ALA A 45 3.36 4.32 0.02
CA ALA A 45 3.39 5.74 0.38
C ALA A 45 2.45 6.56 -0.51
N ALA A 46 1.65 7.43 0.09
CA ALA A 46 0.78 8.34 -0.62
C ALA A 46 0.81 9.75 0.00
N ARG A 47 0.48 10.76 -0.81
CA ARG A 47 0.55 12.17 -0.41
C ARG A 47 -0.70 12.71 0.27
N TYR A 48 -1.82 12.00 0.16
CA TYR A 48 -3.14 12.57 0.45
C TYR A 48 -4.04 11.69 1.30
N THR A 49 -4.07 10.36 1.09
CA THR A 49 -5.01 9.48 1.80
C THR A 49 -4.35 8.23 2.36
N MET A 50 -4.94 7.66 3.41
CA MET A 50 -4.49 6.39 3.99
C MET A 50 -4.82 5.24 3.04
N GLU A 51 -5.94 5.35 2.34
CA GLU A 51 -6.44 4.40 1.36
C GLU A 51 -5.46 4.23 0.20
N ASP A 52 -4.92 5.33 -0.33
CA ASP A 52 -3.91 5.28 -1.40
C ASP A 52 -2.61 4.63 -0.89
N ALA A 53 -2.17 4.97 0.33
CA ALA A 53 -0.96 4.37 0.90
C ALA A 53 -1.15 2.87 1.14
N TYR A 54 -2.35 2.47 1.56
CA TYR A 54 -2.74 1.07 1.73
C TYR A 54 -2.83 0.33 0.40
N GLU A 55 -3.42 0.93 -0.64
CA GLU A 55 -3.47 0.36 -1.99
C GLU A 55 -2.06 0.10 -2.52
N GLU A 56 -1.16 1.07 -2.39
CA GLU A 56 0.25 0.93 -2.77
C GLU A 56 0.98 -0.18 -1.98
N LEU A 57 0.64 -0.37 -0.70
CA LEU A 57 1.18 -1.47 0.12
C LEU A 57 0.74 -2.84 -0.42
N LEU A 58 -0.55 -3.00 -0.76
CA LEU A 58 -1.08 -4.26 -1.30
C LEU A 58 -0.52 -4.55 -2.69
N LEU A 59 -0.42 -3.53 -3.54
CA LEU A 59 0.24 -3.67 -4.85
C LEU A 59 1.68 -4.14 -4.71
N LYS A 60 2.42 -3.57 -3.75
CA LYS A 60 3.79 -4.01 -3.47
C LYS A 60 3.85 -5.46 -3.00
N ALA A 61 2.88 -5.89 -2.19
CA ALA A 61 2.80 -7.27 -1.75
C ALA A 61 2.56 -8.22 -2.94
N HIS A 62 1.61 -7.88 -3.81
CA HIS A 62 1.31 -8.62 -5.03
C HIS A 62 2.52 -8.71 -5.98
N GLU A 63 3.20 -7.59 -6.25
CA GLU A 63 4.42 -7.55 -7.07
C GLU A 63 5.53 -8.47 -6.55
N LEU A 64 5.59 -8.66 -5.23
CA LEU A 64 6.58 -9.53 -4.57
C LEU A 64 6.09 -10.98 -4.41
N GLY A 65 4.89 -11.28 -4.90
CA GLY A 65 4.26 -12.60 -4.81
C GLY A 65 4.00 -13.03 -3.38
N TYR A 66 3.58 -12.10 -2.51
CA TYR A 66 3.03 -12.44 -1.20
C TYR A 66 1.53 -12.71 -1.31
N ASP A 67 1.01 -13.54 -0.42
CA ASP A 67 -0.43 -13.86 -0.37
C ASP A 67 -1.17 -12.91 0.58
N ALA A 68 -0.44 -12.34 1.54
CA ALA A 68 -1.00 -11.43 2.53
C ALA A 68 0.04 -10.46 3.12
N VAL A 69 -0.47 -9.45 3.83
CA VAL A 69 0.31 -8.52 4.65
C VAL A 69 -0.20 -8.55 6.09
N LEU A 70 0.66 -8.93 7.03
CA LEU A 70 0.34 -8.95 8.47
C LEU A 70 1.00 -7.78 9.20
N GLY A 71 0.43 -7.39 10.33
CA GLY A 71 0.90 -6.29 11.15
C GLY A 71 0.80 -4.94 10.43
N VAL A 72 -0.26 -4.74 9.65
CA VAL A 72 -0.50 -3.48 8.93
C VAL A 72 -0.58 -2.33 9.92
N GLY A 73 0.24 -1.31 9.69
CA GLY A 73 0.24 -0.06 10.43
C GLY A 73 0.39 1.14 9.50
N PHE A 74 0.10 2.31 10.03
CA PHE A 74 0.22 3.58 9.33
C PHE A 74 1.11 4.53 10.12
N THR A 75 1.91 5.30 9.40
CA THR A 75 2.69 6.40 9.96
C THR A 75 2.68 7.57 9.00
N SER A 76 2.92 8.76 9.54
CA SER A 76 3.14 9.97 8.77
C SER A 76 4.37 10.66 9.35
N PRO A 77 5.40 10.99 8.55
CA PRO A 77 6.53 11.75 9.05
C PRO A 77 6.03 13.06 9.65
N ALA A 78 6.33 13.29 10.93
CA ALA A 78 6.08 14.59 11.53
C ALA A 78 6.93 15.63 10.78
N HIS A 79 6.28 16.52 10.01
CA HIS A 79 6.98 17.68 9.48
C HIS A 79 7.37 18.57 10.65
N ARG A 80 8.67 18.92 10.77
CA ARG A 80 9.06 20.02 11.65
C ARG A 80 8.32 21.26 11.17
N PRO A 81 7.70 22.06 12.06
CA PRO A 81 7.22 23.37 11.66
C PRO A 81 8.43 24.15 11.13
N SER A 82 8.37 24.58 9.87
CA SER A 82 9.44 25.36 9.23
C SER A 82 9.66 26.63 10.05
N SER A 83 10.86 26.84 10.60
CA SER A 83 11.15 28.02 11.43
C SER A 83 11.35 29.32 10.61
N THR A 84 10.87 29.35 9.37
CA THR A 84 10.99 30.51 8.48
C THR A 84 9.62 30.85 7.92
N SER A 85 9.12 31.98 8.41
CA SER A 85 7.88 32.64 8.02
C SER A 85 7.91 33.01 6.53
N THR A 86 7.24 32.22 5.69
CA THR A 86 6.59 32.69 4.46
C THR A 86 5.68 31.55 4.00
N GLY A 87 4.39 31.85 3.84
CA GLY A 87 3.32 30.86 3.73
C GLY A 87 3.57 29.74 2.72
N SER A 88 3.40 28.50 3.19
CA SER A 88 2.98 27.36 2.39
C SER A 88 2.48 26.30 3.37
N GLY A 89 1.17 26.17 3.51
CA GLY A 89 0.54 25.23 4.44
C GLY A 89 0.89 23.79 4.09
N TYR A 90 1.06 22.94 5.13
CA TYR A 90 0.93 21.47 5.12
C TYR A 90 1.12 20.76 3.75
N SER A 91 2.20 21.02 3.01
CA SER A 91 2.13 20.83 1.55
C SER A 91 2.24 19.38 1.07
N THR A 92 2.50 18.40 1.94
CA THR A 92 2.45 16.96 1.60
C THR A 92 2.41 16.13 2.88
N VAL A 93 1.23 15.64 3.30
CA VAL A 93 1.16 14.61 4.33
C VAL A 93 1.55 13.29 3.67
N ASN A 94 2.82 12.92 3.77
CA ASN A 94 3.25 11.60 3.28
C ASN A 94 2.75 10.53 4.25
N ILE A 95 1.63 9.90 3.93
CA ILE A 95 1.14 8.75 4.66
C ILE A 95 1.87 7.52 4.17
N ILE A 96 2.38 6.72 5.10
CA ILE A 96 3.07 5.47 4.84
C ILE A 96 2.28 4.35 5.50
N ALA A 97 1.78 3.42 4.70
CA ALA A 97 1.29 2.14 5.19
C ALA A 97 2.45 1.13 5.17
N TYR A 98 2.59 0.32 6.20
CA TYR A 98 3.63 -0.70 6.28
C TYR A 98 3.08 -2.00 6.83
N GLY A 99 3.78 -3.10 6.56
CA GLY A 99 3.48 -4.41 7.12
C GLY A 99 4.46 -5.47 6.65
N THR A 100 4.30 -6.70 7.14
CA THR A 100 5.13 -7.84 6.75
C THR A 100 4.42 -8.65 5.69
N GLY A 101 5.01 -8.77 4.50
CA GLY A 101 4.52 -9.66 3.47
C GLY A 101 4.71 -11.11 3.90
N VAL A 102 3.69 -11.96 3.71
CA VAL A 102 3.73 -13.37 4.07
C VAL A 102 3.25 -14.25 2.92
N ARG A 103 3.76 -15.49 2.88
CA ARG A 103 3.23 -16.55 2.02
C ARG A 103 2.59 -17.62 2.88
N TRP A 104 1.40 -18.05 2.53
CA TRP A 104 0.74 -19.14 3.23
C TRP A 104 1.52 -20.44 3.00
N ALA A 105 1.68 -21.24 4.05
CA ALA A 105 2.10 -22.61 3.84
C ALA A 105 0.96 -23.34 3.10
N ASN A 106 1.31 -24.15 2.11
CA ASN A 106 0.36 -25.12 1.59
C ASN A 106 0.07 -26.15 2.69
N GLU A 107 -1.20 -26.41 2.95
CA GLU A 107 -1.59 -27.52 3.78
C GLU A 107 -1.25 -28.81 3.01
N GLY A 108 -0.11 -29.42 3.33
CA GLY A 108 0.28 -30.72 2.78
C GLY A 108 1.65 -30.71 2.08
N SER A 109 2.66 -31.14 2.81
CA SER A 109 3.67 -32.08 2.30
C SER A 109 3.57 -33.34 3.14
#